data_AF-A0A0D0P6T0-F1
#
_entry.id   AF-A0A0D0P6T0-F1
#
_cell.length_a   1.000
_cell.length_b   1.000
_cell.length_c   1.000
_cell.angle_alpha   90.00
_cell.angle_beta   90.00
_cell.angle_gamma   90.00
#
_symmetry.space_group_name_H-M   'P 1'
#
loop_
_entity.id
_entity.type
_entity.pdbx_description
1 polymer ?
#
loop_
_entity_poly.entity_id
_entity_poly.type
_entity_poly.pdbx_seq_one_letter_code
_entity_poly.pdbx_strand_id
1 'polypeptide(L)'
;MLMAHESILAGDREEPSVEIPVHADEFDPDLAEDYEYELSDYSELFVSPPTEIVQEVVELLSDYGMIVVPYKKNVELVVVASSFVEKNESNLIFRIYVPSERMWANEAEKLLQLFREYLQKVSGLNVRHDQYRTNQGVVYEFFGGESLESSSLPQKFNEFSTFMEMCVSNPHDAQFLLASANLNKIEVFDLVERYSKEARRLHVDIKQERERKLLSIRHGLEAELAEYVRSEQDWAVISRLVENSIPAATGVLSSLTIDRHPLPEINNSYTYNINSQVIEKINGVVAQKILGNQYLGTNGKQLLELIEEYGATSKAVLASAVHELVDESAKSEDRISAKQKLKGFLFSIGGKIGDAAAGVLQSYIEQQIGL
;
A
#
# COMPACT_ATOMS: atom_id res chain seq x y z
N MET A 1 -13.41 -8.21 -8.22
CA MET A 1 -13.01 -8.83 -6.95
C MET A 1 -13.67 -10.19 -6.89
N LEU A 2 -12.92 -11.26 -6.61
CA LEU A 2 -13.43 -12.61 -6.45
C LEU A 2 -13.13 -13.08 -5.04
N MET A 3 -14.13 -13.52 -4.30
CA MET A 3 -13.94 -14.01 -2.93
C MET A 3 -13.84 -15.53 -2.96
N ALA A 4 -12.82 -16.09 -2.30
CA ALA A 4 -12.59 -17.53 -2.26
C ALA A 4 -12.27 -17.97 -0.83
N HIS A 5 -12.80 -19.12 -0.41
CA HIS A 5 -12.50 -19.66 0.91
C HIS A 5 -11.04 -20.11 0.97
N GLU A 6 -10.39 -19.88 2.11
CA GLU A 6 -8.97 -20.14 2.28
C GLU A 6 -8.59 -21.62 2.07
N SER A 7 -9.47 -22.57 2.41
CA SER A 7 -9.21 -24.00 2.19
C SER A 7 -9.01 -24.36 0.71
N ILE A 8 -9.69 -23.65 -0.20
CA ILE A 8 -9.55 -23.83 -1.66
C ILE A 8 -8.19 -23.29 -2.14
N LEU A 9 -7.70 -22.23 -1.50
CA LEU A 9 -6.46 -21.55 -1.90
C LEU A 9 -5.21 -22.19 -1.28
N ALA A 10 -5.32 -22.66 -0.04
CA ALA A 10 -4.23 -23.33 0.67
C ALA A 10 -4.05 -24.80 0.22
N GLY A 11 -5.03 -25.36 -0.49
CA GLY A 11 -5.04 -26.79 -0.82
C GLY A 11 -5.19 -27.66 0.42
N ASP A 12 -5.69 -27.09 1.53
CA ASP A 12 -5.97 -27.85 2.75
C ASP A 12 -6.99 -28.93 2.39
N ARG A 13 -6.52 -30.18 2.46
CA ARG A 13 -7.39 -31.32 2.65
C ARG A 13 -7.89 -31.16 4.06
N GLU A 14 -9.06 -30.56 4.24
CA GLU A 14 -9.87 -30.98 5.38
C GLU A 14 -10.00 -32.49 5.21
N GLU A 15 -9.25 -33.27 6.00
CA GLU A 15 -9.67 -34.64 6.26
C GLU A 15 -11.14 -34.51 6.61
N PRO A 16 -12.06 -35.23 5.95
CA PRO A 16 -13.45 -35.19 6.31
C PRO A 16 -13.56 -35.79 7.71
N SER A 17 -13.27 -35.00 8.75
CA SER A 17 -13.63 -35.26 10.13
C SER A 17 -15.08 -34.86 10.31
N VAL A 18 -15.92 -35.33 9.39
CA VAL A 18 -17.29 -35.66 9.74
C VAL A 18 -17.25 -37.17 9.86
N GLU A 19 -16.74 -37.65 11.01
CA GLU A 19 -17.41 -38.79 11.61
C GLU A 19 -18.84 -38.31 11.81
N ILE A 20 -19.68 -38.47 10.78
CA ILE A 20 -21.12 -38.40 10.96
C ILE A 20 -21.33 -39.47 12.02
N PRO A 21 -21.77 -39.12 13.25
CA PRO A 21 -22.14 -40.15 14.18
C PRO A 21 -23.37 -40.77 13.55
N VAL A 22 -23.17 -41.84 12.78
CA VAL A 22 -24.25 -42.76 12.47
C VAL A 22 -24.62 -43.28 13.83
N HIS A 23 -25.62 -42.65 14.46
CA HIS A 23 -26.20 -43.17 15.67
C HIS A 23 -26.60 -44.60 15.33
N ALA A 24 -25.98 -45.56 16.02
CA ALA A 24 -26.16 -46.99 15.74
C ALA A 24 -27.64 -47.44 15.81
N ASP A 25 -28.53 -46.58 16.29
CA ASP A 25 -29.97 -46.76 16.37
C ASP A 25 -30.72 -46.44 15.06
N GLU A 26 -30.08 -45.81 14.06
CA GLU A 26 -30.67 -45.48 12.73
C GLU A 26 -30.08 -46.31 11.57
N PHE A 27 -29.15 -47.23 11.86
CA PHE A 27 -28.55 -48.09 10.84
C PHE A 27 -29.49 -49.23 10.45
N ASP A 28 -30.13 -49.12 9.29
CA ASP A 28 -30.89 -50.21 8.68
C ASP A 28 -29.95 -51.10 7.83
N PRO A 29 -29.70 -52.36 8.23
CA PRO A 29 -28.79 -53.26 7.52
C PRO A 29 -29.28 -53.62 6.10
N ASP A 30 -30.57 -53.44 5.80
CA ASP A 30 -31.12 -53.71 4.46
C ASP A 30 -30.84 -52.57 3.46
N LEU A 31 -30.42 -51.39 3.95
CA LEU A 31 -30.07 -50.20 3.15
C LEU A 31 -28.56 -49.89 3.16
N ALA A 32 -27.73 -50.80 3.68
CA ALA A 32 -26.29 -50.59 3.85
C ALA A 32 -25.57 -50.26 2.53
N GLU A 33 -25.95 -50.89 1.41
CA GLU A 33 -25.39 -50.59 0.08
C GLU A 33 -25.77 -49.18 -0.41
N ASP A 34 -26.98 -48.69 -0.10
CA ASP A 34 -27.45 -47.35 -0.49
C ASP A 34 -26.74 -46.26 0.32
N TYR A 35 -26.49 -46.49 1.61
CA TYR A 35 -25.71 -45.58 2.46
C TYR A 35 -24.23 -45.51 2.03
N GLU A 36 -23.65 -46.64 1.60
CA GLU A 36 -22.27 -46.70 1.10
C GLU A 36 -22.12 -45.99 -0.26
N TYR A 37 -23.17 -46.01 -1.10
CA TYR A 37 -23.25 -45.23 -2.34
C TYR A 37 -23.38 -43.72 -2.09
N GLU A 38 -24.23 -43.29 -1.17
CA GLU A 38 -24.39 -41.85 -0.85
C GLU A 38 -23.14 -41.22 -0.22
N LEU A 39 -22.31 -42.00 0.48
CA LEU A 39 -21.09 -41.49 1.12
C LEU A 39 -19.87 -41.46 0.17
N SER A 40 -19.75 -42.41 -0.76
CA SER A 40 -18.56 -42.54 -1.61
C SER A 40 -18.53 -41.53 -2.77
N ASP A 41 -19.64 -41.37 -3.51
CA ASP A 41 -19.66 -40.55 -4.74
C ASP A 41 -19.47 -39.04 -4.49
N TYR A 42 -19.90 -38.52 -3.33
CA TYR A 42 -19.74 -37.09 -3.02
C TYR A 42 -18.38 -36.74 -2.42
N SER A 43 -17.68 -37.71 -1.81
CA SER A 43 -16.37 -37.46 -1.19
C SER A 43 -15.29 -37.13 -2.22
N GLU A 44 -15.38 -37.69 -3.43
CA GLU A 44 -14.44 -37.42 -4.53
C GLU A 44 -14.77 -36.13 -5.30
N LEU A 45 -16.00 -35.60 -5.19
CA LEU A 45 -16.44 -34.39 -5.89
C LEU A 45 -15.99 -33.08 -5.23
N PHE A 46 -15.65 -33.12 -3.93
CA PHE A 46 -15.26 -31.94 -3.14
C PHE A 46 -13.78 -31.97 -2.70
N VAL A 47 -12.89 -32.51 -3.55
CA VAL A 47 -11.45 -32.49 -3.30
C VAL A 47 -10.88 -31.13 -3.67
N SER A 48 -10.11 -30.52 -2.76
CA SER A 48 -9.38 -29.28 -3.03
C SER A 48 -8.48 -29.46 -4.26
N PRO A 49 -8.50 -28.50 -5.21
CA PRO A 49 -7.65 -28.58 -6.39
C PRO A 49 -6.16 -28.64 -6.01
N PRO A 50 -5.31 -29.30 -6.81
CA PRO A 50 -3.86 -29.28 -6.64
C PRO A 50 -3.33 -27.85 -6.58
N THR A 51 -2.30 -27.63 -5.77
CA THR A 51 -1.68 -26.30 -5.57
C THR A 51 -1.17 -25.70 -6.88
N GLU A 52 -0.68 -26.51 -7.82
CA GLU A 52 -0.26 -26.03 -9.14
C GLU A 52 -1.42 -25.42 -9.93
N ILE A 53 -2.60 -26.05 -9.89
CA ILE A 53 -3.80 -25.58 -10.59
C ILE A 53 -4.33 -24.30 -9.93
N VAL A 54 -4.35 -24.25 -8.59
CA VAL A 54 -4.74 -23.04 -7.86
C VAL A 54 -3.85 -21.88 -8.24
N GLN A 55 -2.54 -22.10 -8.30
CA GLN A 55 -1.58 -21.06 -8.65
C GLN A 55 -1.77 -20.58 -10.09
N GLU A 56 -1.95 -21.50 -11.05
CA GLU A 56 -2.22 -21.16 -12.46
C GLU A 56 -3.51 -20.33 -12.61
N VAL A 57 -4.58 -20.67 -11.88
CA VAL A 57 -5.83 -19.92 -11.88
C VAL A 57 -5.67 -18.55 -11.23
N VAL A 58 -4.95 -18.45 -10.11
CA VAL A 58 -4.69 -17.15 -9.45
C VAL A 58 -3.86 -16.23 -10.35
N GLU A 59 -2.84 -16.76 -11.02
CA GLU A 59 -2.03 -16.02 -12.00
C GLU A 59 -2.89 -15.56 -13.19
N LEU A 60 -3.71 -16.45 -13.76
CA LEU A 60 -4.64 -16.11 -14.84
C LEU A 60 -5.60 -14.99 -14.41
N LEU A 61 -6.20 -15.08 -13.23
CA LEU A 61 -7.10 -14.04 -12.72
C LEU A 61 -6.37 -12.71 -12.55
N SER A 62 -5.13 -12.75 -12.05
CA SER A 62 -4.28 -11.57 -11.89
C SER A 62 -3.97 -10.89 -13.24
N ASP A 63 -3.69 -11.66 -14.29
CA ASP A 63 -3.43 -11.14 -15.64
C ASP A 63 -4.63 -10.38 -16.22
N TYR A 64 -5.84 -10.77 -15.84
CA TYR A 64 -7.08 -10.04 -16.19
C TYR A 64 -7.44 -8.92 -15.19
N GLY A 65 -6.58 -8.60 -14.23
CA GLY A 65 -6.81 -7.57 -13.22
C GLY A 65 -7.84 -7.96 -12.15
N MET A 66 -8.17 -9.25 -12.03
CA MET A 66 -9.07 -9.75 -11.00
C MET A 66 -8.29 -10.10 -9.73
N ILE A 67 -8.66 -9.44 -8.63
CA ILE A 67 -8.08 -9.70 -7.31
C ILE A 67 -8.89 -10.78 -6.61
N VAL A 68 -8.20 -11.86 -6.22
CA VAL A 68 -8.73 -12.90 -5.34
C VAL A 68 -8.57 -12.45 -3.89
N VAL A 69 -9.66 -12.50 -3.14
CA VAL A 69 -9.71 -12.09 -1.74
C VAL A 69 -10.07 -13.31 -0.89
N PRO A 70 -9.10 -13.86 -0.13
CA PRO A 70 -9.35 -15.01 0.74
C PRO A 70 -10.28 -14.63 1.90
N TYR A 71 -11.03 -15.59 2.41
CA TYR A 71 -11.74 -15.49 3.68
C TYR A 71 -11.76 -16.83 4.41
N LYS A 72 -11.81 -16.81 5.75
CA LYS A 72 -11.93 -18.02 6.58
C LYS A 72 -13.22 -18.05 7.37
N LYS A 73 -13.64 -16.90 7.94
CA LYS A 73 -14.89 -16.79 8.70
C LYS A 73 -15.95 -16.07 7.85
N ASN A 74 -17.21 -16.48 7.94
CA ASN A 74 -18.32 -15.80 7.25
C ASN A 74 -18.44 -14.31 7.63
N VAL A 75 -18.04 -13.94 8.85
CA VAL A 75 -18.00 -12.55 9.30
C VAL A 75 -17.00 -11.73 8.46
N GLU A 76 -15.83 -12.30 8.14
CA GLU A 76 -14.84 -11.63 7.28
C GLU A 76 -15.40 -11.42 5.87
N LEU A 77 -16.06 -12.45 5.32
CA LEU A 77 -16.73 -12.36 4.02
C LEU A 77 -17.76 -11.22 3.99
N VAL A 78 -18.65 -11.18 4.99
CA VAL A 78 -19.70 -10.16 5.07
C VAL A 78 -19.09 -8.76 5.22
N VAL A 79 -18.09 -8.58 6.09
CA VAL A 79 -17.44 -7.28 6.28
C VAL A 79 -16.77 -6.79 4.99
N VAL A 80 -16.01 -7.65 4.31
CA VAL A 80 -15.33 -7.28 3.07
C VAL A 80 -16.32 -7.02 1.93
N ALA A 81 -17.36 -7.85 1.81
CA ALA A 81 -18.40 -7.69 0.80
C ALA A 81 -19.20 -6.40 1.02
N SER A 82 -19.65 -6.14 2.25
CA SER A 82 -20.36 -4.90 2.60
C SER A 82 -19.48 -3.68 2.37
N SER A 83 -18.22 -3.71 2.82
CA SER A 83 -17.28 -2.60 2.58
C SER A 83 -17.04 -2.37 1.09
N PHE A 84 -16.95 -3.42 0.28
CA PHE A 84 -16.82 -3.31 -1.17
C PHE A 84 -18.08 -2.69 -1.80
N VAL A 85 -19.27 -3.12 -1.40
CA VAL A 85 -20.53 -2.55 -1.90
C VAL A 85 -20.64 -1.08 -1.51
N GLU A 86 -20.45 -0.74 -0.23
CA GLU A 86 -20.49 0.65 0.26
C GLU A 86 -19.48 1.55 -0.45
N LYS A 87 -18.25 1.06 -0.68
CA LYS A 87 -17.21 1.80 -1.40
C LYS A 87 -17.56 2.01 -2.87
N ASN A 88 -18.21 1.04 -3.53
CA ASN A 88 -18.68 1.22 -4.91
C ASN A 88 -19.92 2.12 -4.98
N GLU A 89 -20.88 1.97 -4.07
CA GLU A 89 -22.08 2.82 -4.01
C GLU A 89 -21.71 4.29 -3.72
N SER A 90 -20.72 4.51 -2.86
CA SER A 90 -20.18 5.84 -2.58
C SER A 90 -19.22 6.35 -3.67
N ASN A 91 -18.96 5.56 -4.72
CA ASN A 91 -18.02 5.87 -5.80
C ASN A 91 -16.62 6.23 -5.29
N LEU A 92 -16.06 5.45 -4.35
CA LEU A 92 -14.67 5.60 -3.91
C LEU A 92 -13.73 5.40 -5.10
N ILE A 93 -13.01 6.45 -5.48
CA ILE A 93 -12.09 6.45 -6.63
C ILE A 93 -10.71 5.97 -6.20
N PHE A 94 -10.17 6.54 -5.12
CA PHE A 94 -8.92 6.08 -4.56
C PHE A 94 -8.83 6.37 -3.07
N ARG A 95 -8.00 5.59 -2.40
CA ARG A 95 -7.70 5.69 -0.97
C ARG A 95 -6.21 5.51 -0.76
N ILE A 96 -5.64 6.33 0.10
CA ILE A 96 -4.22 6.28 0.46
C ILE A 96 -4.04 6.50 1.96
N TYR A 97 -3.23 5.65 2.58
CA TYR A 97 -2.78 5.84 3.95
C TYR A 97 -1.42 6.56 3.93
N VAL A 98 -1.30 7.64 4.69
CA VAL A 98 -0.04 8.38 4.85
C VAL A 98 0.41 8.29 6.30
N PRO A 99 1.54 7.62 6.61
CA PRO A 99 2.08 7.58 7.96
C PRO A 99 2.54 8.97 8.42
N SER A 100 2.25 9.33 9.68
CA SER A 100 2.54 10.66 10.22
C SER A 100 4.05 10.95 10.31
N GLU A 101 4.85 9.91 10.59
CA GLU A 101 6.31 10.02 10.71
C GLU A 101 7.05 10.01 9.37
N ARG A 102 6.32 9.72 8.28
CA ARG A 102 6.87 9.68 6.93
C ARG A 102 7.43 11.06 6.57
N MET A 103 8.55 11.06 5.85
CA MET A 103 9.06 12.26 5.22
C MET A 103 7.96 12.87 4.33
N TRP A 104 7.84 14.20 4.35
CA TRP A 104 6.86 14.93 3.53
C TRP A 104 5.37 14.57 3.78
N ALA A 105 5.00 14.03 4.95
CA ALA A 105 3.61 13.70 5.27
C ALA A 105 2.68 14.94 5.17
N ASN A 106 3.09 16.08 5.72
CA ASN A 106 2.33 17.33 5.65
C ASN A 106 2.27 17.90 4.23
N GLU A 107 3.35 17.74 3.47
CA GLU A 107 3.46 18.18 2.08
C GLU A 107 2.58 17.32 1.16
N ALA A 108 2.43 16.03 1.47
CA ALA A 108 1.50 15.13 0.80
C ALA A 108 0.05 15.55 1.04
N GLU A 109 -0.32 15.90 2.28
CA GLU A 109 -1.65 16.44 2.62
C GLU A 109 -1.98 17.69 1.80
N LYS A 110 -1.06 18.67 1.77
CA LYS A 110 -1.22 19.89 0.97
C LYS A 110 -1.40 19.58 -0.51
N LEU A 111 -0.62 18.64 -1.06
CA LEU A 111 -0.71 18.25 -2.46
C LEU A 111 -2.06 17.60 -2.77
N LEU A 112 -2.54 16.67 -1.93
CA LEU A 112 -3.86 16.05 -2.08
C LEU A 112 -4.99 17.07 -2.01
N GLN A 113 -4.86 18.08 -1.15
CA GLN A 113 -5.81 19.19 -1.10
C GLN A 113 -5.81 20.02 -2.40
N LEU A 114 -4.64 20.35 -2.95
CA LEU A 114 -4.53 21.05 -4.24
C LEU A 114 -5.10 20.22 -5.39
N PHE A 115 -4.87 18.91 -5.38
CA PHE A 115 -5.43 18.01 -6.38
C PHE A 115 -6.96 17.98 -6.32
N ARG A 116 -7.55 17.92 -5.12
CA ARG A 116 -9.00 18.03 -4.92
C ARG A 116 -9.55 19.33 -5.50
N GLU A 117 -8.93 20.47 -5.15
CA GLU A 117 -9.36 21.77 -5.64
C GLU A 117 -9.27 21.84 -7.17
N TYR A 118 -8.27 21.20 -7.77
CA TYR A 118 -8.09 21.13 -9.22
C TYR A 118 -9.21 20.31 -9.87
N LEU A 119 -9.54 19.14 -9.33
CA LEU A 119 -10.65 18.32 -9.85
C LEU A 119 -11.98 19.07 -9.82
N GLN A 120 -12.26 19.78 -8.73
CA GLN A 120 -13.49 20.55 -8.58
C GLN A 120 -13.56 21.77 -9.51
N LYS A 121 -12.48 22.56 -9.58
CA LYS A 121 -12.48 23.83 -10.32
C LYS A 121 -12.17 23.69 -11.79
N VAL A 122 -11.19 22.86 -12.16
CA VAL A 122 -10.71 22.75 -13.54
C VAL A 122 -11.45 21.66 -14.29
N SER A 123 -11.57 20.48 -13.68
CA SER A 123 -12.23 19.35 -14.34
C SER A 123 -13.76 19.38 -14.18
N GLY A 124 -14.31 20.28 -13.36
CA GLY A 124 -15.75 20.38 -13.08
C GLY A 124 -16.31 19.13 -12.40
N LEU A 125 -15.42 18.31 -11.80
CA LEU A 125 -15.77 17.03 -11.22
C LEU A 125 -16.21 17.23 -9.78
N ASN A 126 -17.40 16.73 -9.44
CA ASN A 126 -17.82 16.69 -8.05
C ASN A 126 -17.06 15.56 -7.35
N VAL A 127 -16.08 15.94 -6.54
CA VAL A 127 -15.26 15.00 -5.77
C VAL A 127 -15.41 15.33 -4.29
N ARG A 128 -15.89 14.37 -3.51
CA ARG A 128 -15.88 14.44 -2.04
C ARG A 128 -14.55 13.90 -1.55
N HIS A 129 -13.98 14.59 -0.58
CA HIS A 129 -12.73 14.20 0.07
C HIS A 129 -13.02 14.05 1.55
N ASP A 130 -12.87 12.83 2.06
CA ASP A 130 -12.95 12.55 3.47
C ASP A 130 -11.55 12.16 3.97
N GLN A 131 -11.23 12.59 5.18
CA GLN A 131 -10.00 12.21 5.85
C GLN A 131 -10.31 11.87 7.30
N TYR A 132 -9.65 10.85 7.82
CA TYR A 132 -9.67 10.57 9.25
C TYR A 132 -8.26 10.32 9.76
N ARG A 133 -7.99 10.87 10.95
CA ARG A 133 -6.71 10.71 11.62
C ARG A 133 -6.74 9.46 12.48
N THR A 134 -5.61 8.78 12.46
CA THR A 134 -5.28 7.65 13.31
C THR A 134 -4.11 8.06 14.21
N ASN A 135 -3.73 7.21 15.16
CA ASN A 135 -2.60 7.45 16.03
C ASN A 135 -1.26 7.38 15.27
N GLN A 136 -1.20 6.66 14.13
CA GLN A 136 0.05 6.45 13.39
C GLN A 136 0.06 7.16 12.01
N GLY A 137 -1.07 7.69 11.54
CA GLY A 137 -1.18 8.30 10.21
C GLY A 137 -2.51 8.98 9.90
N VAL A 138 -2.72 9.28 8.62
CA VAL A 138 -3.98 9.83 8.10
C VAL A 138 -4.42 9.02 6.89
N VAL A 139 -5.69 8.64 6.87
CA VAL A 139 -6.32 8.02 5.70
C VAL A 139 -7.04 9.09 4.91
N TYR A 140 -6.76 9.13 3.61
CA TYR A 140 -7.41 10.02 2.66
C TYR A 140 -8.27 9.21 1.70
N GLU A 141 -9.54 9.58 1.58
CA GLU A 141 -10.53 8.92 0.73
C GLU A 141 -11.13 9.94 -0.25
N PHE A 142 -11.10 9.60 -1.53
CA PHE A 142 -11.65 10.43 -2.60
C PHE A 142 -12.81 9.71 -3.26
N PHE A 143 -14.00 10.32 -3.17
CA PHE A 143 -15.23 9.80 -3.74
C PHE A 143 -15.67 10.65 -4.92
N GLY A 144 -16.05 10.01 -6.02
CA GLY A 144 -16.56 10.64 -7.23
C GLY A 144 -18.06 10.87 -7.18
N GLY A 145 -18.54 11.79 -8.00
CA GLY A 145 -19.96 11.84 -8.38
C GLY A 145 -20.33 10.70 -9.34
N GLU A 146 -21.63 10.52 -9.58
CA GLU A 146 -22.21 9.46 -10.44
C GLU A 146 -21.67 9.43 -11.89
N SER A 147 -20.98 10.47 -12.34
CA SER A 147 -20.46 10.61 -13.71
C SER A 147 -18.95 10.31 -13.87
N LEU A 148 -18.27 9.89 -12.80
CA LEU A 148 -16.82 9.65 -12.81
C LEU A 148 -16.48 8.17 -13.02
N GLU A 149 -15.95 7.84 -14.19
CA GLU A 149 -15.27 6.55 -14.38
C GLU A 149 -13.94 6.55 -13.62
N SER A 150 -13.73 5.55 -12.76
CA SER A 150 -12.51 5.35 -11.96
C SER A 150 -11.24 5.25 -12.81
N SER A 151 -11.38 4.81 -14.08
CA SER A 151 -10.32 4.72 -15.09
C SER A 151 -9.71 6.08 -15.48
N SER A 152 -10.43 7.18 -15.30
CA SER A 152 -10.00 8.52 -15.72
C SER A 152 -9.09 9.24 -14.71
N LEU A 153 -9.06 8.79 -13.45
CA LEU A 153 -8.34 9.49 -12.38
C LEU A 153 -6.81 9.47 -12.52
N PRO A 154 -6.15 8.35 -12.90
CA PRO A 154 -4.72 8.36 -13.19
C PRO A 154 -4.34 9.39 -14.26
N GLN A 155 -5.18 9.52 -15.29
CA GLN A 155 -5.00 10.54 -16.32
C GLN A 155 -5.15 11.95 -15.74
N LYS A 156 -6.17 12.21 -14.92
CA LYS A 156 -6.35 13.50 -14.24
C LYS A 156 -5.23 13.85 -13.28
N PHE A 157 -4.67 12.86 -12.59
CA PHE A 157 -3.51 13.06 -11.74
C PHE A 157 -2.26 13.43 -12.56
N ASN A 158 -2.06 12.81 -13.73
CA ASN A 158 -0.98 13.19 -14.65
C ASN A 158 -1.20 14.59 -15.22
N GLU A 159 -2.42 14.94 -15.64
CA GLU A 159 -2.78 16.29 -16.09
C GLU A 159 -2.49 17.35 -15.01
N PHE A 160 -2.89 17.07 -13.77
CA PHE A 160 -2.60 17.91 -12.60
C PHE A 160 -1.08 18.03 -12.35
N SER A 161 -0.35 16.93 -12.44
CA SER A 161 1.10 16.89 -12.23
C SER A 161 1.82 17.77 -13.24
N THR A 162 1.49 17.61 -14.52
CA THR A 162 2.02 18.46 -15.61
C THR A 162 1.63 19.92 -15.41
N PHE A 163 0.39 20.19 -15.01
CA PHE A 163 -0.07 21.54 -14.72
C PHE A 163 0.75 22.20 -13.59
N MET A 164 1.02 21.48 -12.50
CA MET A 164 1.83 21.97 -11.38
C MET A 164 3.26 22.28 -11.80
N GLU A 165 3.88 21.45 -12.63
CA GLU A 165 5.21 21.70 -13.19
C GLU A 165 5.24 22.93 -14.11
N MET A 166 4.21 23.10 -14.94
CA MET A 166 4.05 24.28 -15.79
C MET A 166 3.84 25.56 -14.97
N CYS A 167 3.10 25.51 -13.86
CA CYS A 167 2.93 26.66 -12.96
C CYS A 167 4.26 27.13 -12.36
N VAL A 168 5.20 26.20 -12.11
CA VAL A 168 6.53 26.55 -11.60
C VAL A 168 7.44 27.06 -12.71
N SER A 169 7.46 26.41 -13.87
CA SER A 169 8.39 26.68 -14.97
C SER A 169 7.95 27.81 -15.90
N ASN A 170 6.72 27.79 -16.41
CA ASN A 170 6.15 28.81 -17.29
C ASN A 170 4.64 29.01 -17.07
N PRO A 171 4.25 30.03 -16.27
CA PRO A 171 2.85 30.31 -15.98
C PRO A 171 1.99 30.65 -17.22
N HIS A 172 2.58 31.13 -18.32
CA HIS A 172 1.81 31.40 -19.54
C HIS A 172 1.33 30.10 -20.21
N ASP A 173 2.18 29.09 -20.28
CA ASP A 173 1.81 27.79 -20.86
C ASP A 173 0.74 27.09 -20.01
N ALA A 174 0.81 27.23 -18.69
CA ALA A 174 -0.24 26.76 -17.77
C ALA A 174 -1.60 27.43 -18.02
N GLN A 175 -1.61 28.73 -18.36
CA GLN A 175 -2.85 29.44 -18.73
C GLN A 175 -3.42 28.92 -20.05
N PHE A 176 -2.58 28.60 -21.03
CA PHE A 176 -3.04 28.00 -22.29
C PHE A 176 -3.61 26.59 -22.09
N LEU A 177 -3.01 25.77 -21.21
CA LEU A 177 -3.52 24.45 -20.86
C LEU A 177 -4.92 24.51 -20.23
N LEU A 178 -5.16 25.53 -19.40
CA LEU A 178 -6.47 25.76 -18.79
C LEU A 178 -7.46 26.52 -19.68
N ALA A 179 -7.00 27.16 -20.75
CA ALA A 179 -7.87 27.91 -21.66
C ALA A 179 -8.82 26.99 -22.45
N SER A 180 -8.50 25.70 -22.57
CA SER A 180 -9.42 24.68 -23.11
C SER A 180 -10.44 24.16 -22.10
N ALA A 181 -10.32 24.50 -20.81
CA ALA A 181 -11.34 24.21 -19.81
C ALA A 181 -12.47 25.26 -19.89
N ASN A 182 -13.68 24.91 -19.41
CA ASN A 182 -14.85 25.80 -19.36
C ASN A 182 -14.70 26.94 -18.32
N LEU A 183 -13.55 27.61 -18.27
CA LEU A 183 -13.20 28.64 -17.29
C LEU A 183 -13.07 30.02 -17.94
N ASN A 184 -13.43 31.07 -17.20
CA ASN A 184 -13.25 32.43 -17.66
C ASN A 184 -11.76 32.85 -17.61
N LYS A 185 -11.32 33.74 -18.49
CA LYS A 185 -9.91 34.18 -18.58
C LYS A 185 -9.37 34.79 -17.27
N ILE A 186 -10.22 35.50 -16.52
CA ILE A 186 -9.86 36.08 -15.22
C ILE A 186 -9.67 34.97 -14.18
N GLU A 187 -10.58 34.01 -14.14
CA GLU A 187 -10.52 32.87 -13.22
C GLU A 187 -9.31 31.97 -13.51
N VAL A 188 -8.98 31.76 -14.79
CA VAL A 188 -7.77 31.04 -15.20
C VAL A 188 -6.52 31.75 -14.71
N PHE A 189 -6.44 33.08 -14.84
CA PHE A 189 -5.30 33.85 -14.36
C PHE A 189 -5.14 33.73 -12.84
N ASP A 190 -6.21 33.96 -12.08
CA ASP A 190 -6.20 33.88 -10.62
C ASP A 190 -5.85 32.47 -10.13
N LEU A 191 -6.35 31.44 -10.82
CA LEU A 191 -6.05 30.04 -10.50
C LEU A 191 -4.57 29.75 -10.75
N VAL A 192 -4.04 30.09 -11.92
CA VAL A 192 -2.61 29.88 -12.21
C VAL A 192 -1.73 30.65 -11.23
N GLU A 193 -2.08 31.89 -10.87
CA GLU A 193 -1.31 32.65 -9.88
C GLU A 193 -1.31 31.97 -8.51
N ARG A 194 -2.48 31.51 -8.04
CA ARG A 194 -2.60 30.78 -6.76
C ARG A 194 -1.81 29.48 -6.77
N TYR A 195 -1.98 28.64 -7.80
CA TYR A 195 -1.27 27.37 -7.91
C TYR A 195 0.23 27.55 -8.09
N SER A 196 0.68 28.59 -8.79
CA SER A 196 2.11 28.93 -8.90
C SER A 196 2.71 29.32 -7.56
N LYS A 197 1.99 30.11 -6.74
CA LYS A 197 2.43 30.47 -5.39
C LYS A 197 2.51 29.25 -4.47
N GLU A 198 1.47 28.43 -4.46
CA GLU A 198 1.42 27.21 -3.64
C GLU A 198 2.45 26.16 -4.10
N ALA A 199 2.66 25.98 -5.41
CA ALA A 199 3.67 25.07 -5.93
C ALA A 199 5.09 25.48 -5.53
N ARG A 200 5.42 26.79 -5.60
CA ARG A 200 6.72 27.30 -5.14
C ARG A 200 6.88 27.15 -3.63
N ARG A 201 5.85 27.45 -2.86
CA ARG A 201 5.84 27.26 -1.41
C ARG A 201 6.05 25.80 -1.05
N LEU A 202 5.30 24.90 -1.67
CA LEU A 202 5.40 23.46 -1.44
C LEU A 202 6.77 22.92 -1.83
N HIS A 203 7.38 23.42 -2.91
CA HIS A 203 8.75 23.06 -3.27
C HIS A 203 9.78 23.49 -2.21
N VAL A 204 9.62 24.70 -1.64
CA VAL A 204 10.46 25.18 -0.54
C VAL A 204 10.23 24.33 0.72
N ASP A 205 8.98 24.05 1.07
CA ASP A 205 8.62 23.22 2.23
C ASP A 205 9.24 21.81 2.12
N ILE A 206 9.13 21.16 0.95
CA ILE A 206 9.76 19.86 0.66
C ILE A 206 11.28 19.92 0.88
N LYS A 207 11.93 20.98 0.38
CA LYS A 207 13.38 21.17 0.55
C LYS A 207 13.76 21.36 2.01
N GLN A 208 13.02 22.19 2.74
CA GLN A 208 13.28 22.49 4.15
C GLN A 208 13.06 21.24 5.03
N GLU A 209 12.01 20.48 4.78
CA GLU A 209 11.75 19.25 5.53
C GLU A 209 12.83 18.19 5.24
N ARG A 210 13.36 18.16 4.01
CA ARG A 210 14.54 17.34 3.69
C ARG A 210 15.77 17.74 4.49
N GLU A 211 16.09 19.03 4.56
CA GLU A 211 17.22 19.53 5.33
C GLU A 211 17.05 19.22 6.83
N ARG A 212 15.83 19.39 7.36
CA ARG A 212 15.48 19.06 8.74
C ARG A 212 15.65 17.57 9.05
N LYS A 213 15.13 16.68 8.18
CA LYS A 213 15.25 15.22 8.34
C LYS A 213 16.70 14.78 8.21
N LEU A 214 17.46 15.33 7.26
CA LEU A 214 18.90 15.08 7.11
C LEU A 214 19.65 15.42 8.39
N LEU A 215 19.43 16.60 8.97
CA LEU A 215 20.06 16.99 10.23
C LEU A 215 19.64 16.08 11.40
N SER A 216 18.35 15.71 11.48
CA SER A 216 17.85 14.80 12.50
C SER A 216 18.47 13.39 12.38
N ILE A 217 18.61 12.86 11.15
CA ILE A 217 19.27 11.58 10.90
C ILE A 217 20.74 11.69 11.29
N ARG A 218 21.44 12.77 10.88
CA ARG A 218 22.85 12.97 11.20
C ARG A 218 23.09 13.00 12.72
N HIS A 219 22.35 13.81 13.47
CA HIS A 219 22.48 13.87 14.93
C HIS A 219 22.11 12.54 15.60
N GLY A 220 21.11 11.81 15.07
CA GLY A 220 20.76 10.48 15.57
C GLY A 220 21.91 9.49 15.39
N LEU A 221 22.51 9.47 14.20
CA LEU A 221 23.66 8.63 13.91
C LEU A 221 24.89 9.05 14.72
N GLU A 222 25.13 10.36 14.89
CA GLU A 222 26.18 10.89 15.79
C GLU A 222 26.04 10.34 17.21
N ALA A 223 24.83 10.31 17.76
CA ALA A 223 24.58 9.74 19.08
C ALA A 223 24.76 8.22 19.12
N GLU A 224 24.27 7.48 18.12
CA GLU A 224 24.31 6.01 18.10
C GLU A 224 25.69 5.42 17.73
N LEU A 225 26.45 6.14 16.90
CA LEU A 225 27.75 5.69 16.38
C LEU A 225 28.93 6.34 17.10
N ALA A 226 28.70 7.22 18.09
CA ALA A 226 29.73 7.87 18.88
C ALA A 226 30.78 6.90 19.45
N GLU A 227 30.35 5.69 19.81
CA GLU A 227 31.22 4.66 20.40
C GLU A 227 32.08 3.92 19.35
N TYR A 228 31.59 3.86 18.12
CA TYR A 228 32.13 3.05 17.01
C TYR A 228 32.98 3.87 16.04
N VAL A 229 32.66 5.15 15.85
CA VAL A 229 33.27 6.03 14.85
C VAL A 229 34.11 7.10 15.56
N ARG A 230 35.43 6.98 15.45
CA ARG A 230 36.38 7.81 16.22
C ARG A 230 37.15 8.84 15.37
N SER A 231 37.07 8.75 14.04
CA SER A 231 37.76 9.65 13.11
C SER A 231 36.79 10.63 12.45
N GLU A 232 37.19 11.91 12.31
CA GLU A 232 36.43 12.91 11.55
C GLU A 232 36.26 12.51 10.06
N GLN A 233 37.20 11.73 9.54
CA GLN A 233 37.18 11.29 8.14
C GLN A 233 36.10 10.22 7.90
N ASP A 234 35.85 9.36 8.89
CA ASP A 234 34.77 8.37 8.84
C ASP A 234 33.40 9.09 8.93
N TRP A 235 33.31 10.15 9.74
CA TRP A 235 32.12 10.99 9.84
C TRP A 235 31.79 11.72 8.53
N ALA A 236 32.80 12.19 7.80
CA ALA A 236 32.61 12.80 6.49
C ALA A 236 32.05 11.81 5.46
N VAL A 237 32.52 10.56 5.50
CA VAL A 237 32.00 9.49 4.63
C VAL A 237 30.57 9.13 5.02
N ILE A 238 30.27 8.96 6.32
CA ILE A 238 28.91 8.67 6.81
C ILE A 238 27.95 9.78 6.41
N SER A 239 28.34 11.04 6.55
CA SER A 239 27.49 12.18 6.15
C SER A 239 27.16 12.15 4.67
N ARG A 240 28.15 11.85 3.81
CA ARG A 240 27.95 11.72 2.37
C ARG A 240 27.06 10.51 2.02
N LEU A 241 27.22 9.40 2.74
CA LEU A 241 26.37 8.22 2.56
C LEU A 241 24.92 8.52 2.93
N VAL A 242 24.68 9.19 4.05
CA VAL A 242 23.35 9.61 4.51
C VAL A 242 22.72 10.58 3.50
N GLU A 243 23.47 11.59 3.02
CA GLU A 243 22.98 12.54 2.03
C GLU A 243 22.52 11.88 0.73
N ASN A 244 23.24 10.84 0.28
CA ASN A 244 22.89 10.05 -0.89
C ASN A 244 21.70 9.11 -0.64
N SER A 245 21.49 8.71 0.61
CA SER A 245 20.42 7.77 1.00
C SER A 245 19.05 8.46 1.14
N ILE A 246 19.02 9.78 1.34
CA ILE A 246 17.79 10.56 1.44
C ILE A 246 17.33 11.00 0.04
N PRO A 247 16.09 10.69 -0.37
CA PRO A 247 15.53 11.10 -1.66
C PRO A 247 15.75 12.59 -1.95
N ALA A 248 16.11 12.88 -3.20
CA ALA A 248 16.24 14.25 -3.65
C ALA A 248 14.85 14.93 -3.75
N ALA A 249 14.80 16.23 -3.46
CA ALA A 249 13.59 17.03 -3.64
C ALA A 249 13.39 17.39 -5.13
N THR A 250 13.05 16.39 -5.96
CA THR A 250 12.83 16.55 -7.41
C THR A 250 11.41 17.04 -7.70
N GLY A 251 11.10 18.24 -7.23
CA GLY A 251 9.81 18.89 -7.49
C GLY A 251 8.70 18.52 -6.50
N VAL A 252 7.49 18.98 -6.81
CA VAL A 252 6.34 18.97 -5.89
C VAL A 252 5.78 17.56 -5.66
N LEU A 253 5.89 16.67 -6.66
CA LEU A 253 5.35 15.31 -6.63
C LEU A 253 6.13 14.36 -5.72
N SER A 254 7.34 14.76 -5.30
CA SER A 254 8.20 13.95 -4.44
C SER A 254 7.50 13.52 -3.14
N SER A 255 6.56 14.33 -2.63
CA SER A 255 5.80 14.03 -1.40
C SER A 255 4.86 12.82 -1.51
N LEU A 256 4.49 12.38 -2.72
CA LEU A 256 3.61 11.23 -2.93
C LEU A 256 4.34 9.96 -3.36
N THR A 257 5.59 10.07 -3.82
CA THR A 257 6.31 8.95 -4.45
C THR A 257 7.38 8.31 -3.56
N ILE A 258 7.57 8.79 -2.32
CA ILE A 258 8.59 8.27 -1.39
C ILE A 258 8.52 6.74 -1.24
N ASP A 259 7.31 6.18 -1.11
CA ASP A 259 7.12 4.75 -0.86
C ASP A 259 7.31 3.88 -2.12
N ARG A 260 7.54 4.51 -3.29
CA ARG A 260 7.64 3.84 -4.60
C ARG A 260 9.07 3.72 -5.11
N HIS A 261 10.05 4.23 -4.38
CA HIS A 261 11.44 4.16 -4.78
C HIS A 261 12.23 3.43 -3.71
N PRO A 262 12.97 2.35 -4.05
CA PRO A 262 13.89 1.76 -3.10
C PRO A 262 14.85 2.86 -2.65
N LEU A 263 14.96 3.03 -1.33
CA LEU A 263 16.01 3.87 -0.79
C LEU A 263 17.33 3.30 -1.32
N PRO A 264 18.21 4.14 -1.90
CA PRO A 264 19.43 3.62 -2.47
C PRO A 264 20.23 2.93 -1.37
N GLU A 265 20.36 1.61 -1.48
CA GLU A 265 21.10 0.82 -0.50
C GLU A 265 22.56 1.25 -0.52
N ILE A 266 23.10 1.56 0.66
CA ILE A 266 24.53 1.80 0.82
C ILE A 266 25.26 0.47 0.60
N ASN A 267 25.63 0.20 -0.65
CA ASN A 267 26.40 -0.99 -1.00
C ASN A 267 27.89 -0.78 -0.72
N ASN A 268 28.55 -1.84 -0.21
CA ASN A 268 30.01 -1.93 0.02
C ASN A 268 30.87 -1.75 -1.25
N SER A 269 30.26 -1.48 -2.40
CA SER A 269 30.93 -1.24 -3.69
C SER A 269 31.66 0.10 -3.76
N TYR A 270 31.50 0.98 -2.78
CA TYR A 270 32.41 2.10 -2.59
C TYR A 270 33.56 1.67 -1.68
N THR A 271 34.81 1.92 -2.11
CA THR A 271 36.07 1.60 -1.42
C THR A 271 36.26 2.40 -0.12
N TYR A 272 35.32 2.32 0.81
CA TYR A 272 35.41 2.90 2.15
C TYR A 272 35.53 1.76 3.15
N ASN A 273 36.57 1.81 4.00
CA ASN A 273 36.82 0.82 5.05
C ASN A 273 35.90 1.08 6.26
N ILE A 274 34.58 0.98 6.06
CA ILE A 274 33.58 1.12 7.12
C ILE A 274 33.03 -0.26 7.46
N ASN A 275 32.87 -0.56 8.74
CA ASN A 275 32.31 -1.82 9.22
C ASN A 275 30.87 -1.99 8.70
N SER A 276 30.54 -3.17 8.16
CA SER A 276 29.21 -3.50 7.63
C SER A 276 28.08 -3.30 8.66
N GLN A 277 28.35 -3.51 9.95
CA GLN A 277 27.39 -3.28 11.03
C GLN A 277 27.00 -1.80 11.17
N VAL A 278 27.91 -0.88 10.83
CA VAL A 278 27.62 0.57 10.83
C VAL A 278 26.71 0.91 9.64
N ILE A 279 26.95 0.29 8.48
CA ILE A 279 26.14 0.49 7.27
C ILE A 279 24.71 -0.03 7.46
N GLU A 280 24.54 -1.22 8.04
CA GLU A 280 23.23 -1.78 8.36
C GLU A 280 22.44 -0.88 9.32
N LYS A 281 23.10 -0.34 10.36
CA LYS A 281 22.49 0.63 11.27
C LYS A 281 22.08 1.92 10.57
N ILE A 282 22.93 2.46 9.69
CA ILE A 282 22.60 3.66 8.90
C ILE A 282 21.38 3.41 8.03
N ASN A 283 21.35 2.31 7.27
CA ASN A 283 20.21 1.95 6.43
C ASN A 283 18.92 1.82 7.27
N GLY A 284 19.01 1.19 8.45
CA GLY A 284 17.88 1.04 9.36
C GLY A 284 17.31 2.37 9.86
N VAL A 285 18.17 3.28 10.36
CA VAL A 285 17.76 4.61 10.87
C VAL A 285 17.19 5.48 9.74
N VAL A 286 17.82 5.45 8.57
CA VAL A 286 17.38 6.18 7.38
C VAL A 286 16.01 5.68 6.92
N ALA A 287 15.84 4.37 6.74
CA ALA A 287 14.57 3.77 6.32
C ALA A 287 13.44 4.07 7.30
N GLN A 288 13.69 3.98 8.60
CA GLN A 288 12.69 4.29 9.63
C GLN A 288 12.25 5.76 9.59
N LYS A 289 13.20 6.70 9.50
CA LYS A 289 12.90 8.14 9.53
C LYS A 289 12.31 8.69 8.23
N ILE A 290 12.54 8.02 7.10
CA ILE A 290 12.03 8.43 5.79
C ILE A 290 10.66 7.81 5.50
N LEU A 291 10.53 6.49 5.63
CA LEU A 291 9.28 5.79 5.30
C LEU A 291 8.23 5.90 6.42
N GLY A 292 8.64 6.31 7.62
CA GLY A 292 7.74 6.34 8.79
C GLY A 292 7.44 4.94 9.33
N ASN A 293 8.27 3.94 8.99
CA ASN A 293 8.07 2.53 9.32
C ASN A 293 8.43 2.18 10.77
N GLN A 294 8.42 3.14 11.70
CA GLN A 294 8.79 2.92 13.10
C GLN A 294 7.90 1.88 13.78
N TYR A 295 6.62 1.83 13.40
CA TYR A 295 5.65 0.90 13.95
C TYR A 295 5.61 -0.44 13.21
N LEU A 296 6.29 -0.55 12.06
CA LEU A 296 6.39 -1.82 11.33
C LEU A 296 7.53 -2.68 11.90
N GLY A 297 7.16 -3.87 12.38
CA GLY A 297 8.11 -4.92 12.71
C GLY A 297 8.87 -5.44 11.48
N THR A 298 9.79 -6.38 11.68
CA THR A 298 10.60 -6.99 10.62
C THR A 298 9.74 -7.56 9.49
N ASN A 299 8.68 -8.30 9.84
CA ASN A 299 7.79 -8.94 8.87
C ASN A 299 6.97 -7.90 8.08
N GLY A 300 6.61 -6.78 8.70
CA GLY A 300 5.92 -5.67 8.02
C GLY A 300 6.82 -4.97 7.00
N LYS A 301 8.12 -4.82 7.29
CA LYS A 301 9.11 -4.30 6.34
C LYS A 301 9.33 -5.25 5.17
N GLN A 302 9.45 -6.55 5.46
CA GLN A 302 9.58 -7.58 4.43
C GLN A 302 8.35 -7.63 3.51
N LEU A 303 7.13 -7.41 4.04
CA LEU A 303 5.93 -7.26 3.21
C LEU A 303 6.03 -6.08 2.23
N LEU A 304 6.50 -4.92 2.69
CA LEU A 304 6.67 -3.76 1.82
C LEU A 304 7.70 -4.00 0.72
N GLU A 305 8.81 -4.69 1.03
CA GLU A 305 9.83 -5.08 0.05
C GLU A 305 9.25 -6.01 -1.02
N LEU A 306 8.49 -7.03 -0.62
CA LEU A 306 7.83 -7.95 -1.55
C LEU A 306 6.77 -7.25 -2.40
N ILE A 307 6.02 -6.31 -1.83
CA ILE A 307 5.07 -5.48 -2.58
C ILE A 307 5.80 -4.65 -3.63
N GLU A 308 6.98 -4.12 -3.32
CA GLU A 308 7.76 -3.35 -4.28
C GLU A 308 8.29 -4.24 -5.42
N GLU A 309 8.68 -5.48 -5.13
CA GLU A 309 9.17 -6.41 -6.15
C GLU A 309 8.04 -6.98 -7.03
N TYR A 310 6.92 -7.39 -6.43
CA TYR A 310 5.87 -8.17 -7.11
C TYR A 310 4.50 -7.49 -7.21
N GLY A 311 4.29 -6.34 -6.58
CA GLY A 311 2.97 -5.68 -6.47
C GLY A 311 2.46 -4.98 -7.74
N ALA A 312 3.25 -4.91 -8.81
CA ALA A 312 2.89 -4.33 -10.12
C ALA A 312 2.13 -2.98 -10.02
N THR A 313 0.90 -2.89 -10.55
CA THR A 313 0.05 -1.68 -10.51
C THR A 313 -0.61 -1.44 -9.16
N SER A 314 -0.64 -2.44 -8.28
CA SER A 314 -1.34 -2.42 -6.99
C SER A 314 -0.43 -2.00 -5.82
N LYS A 315 0.85 -1.69 -6.08
CA LYS A 315 1.86 -1.31 -5.07
C LYS A 315 1.36 -0.31 -4.03
N ALA A 316 0.80 0.82 -4.47
CA ALA A 316 0.35 1.88 -3.58
C ALA A 316 -0.82 1.44 -2.68
N VAL A 317 -1.73 0.63 -3.22
CA VAL A 317 -2.90 0.11 -2.50
C VAL A 317 -2.45 -0.92 -1.47
N LEU A 318 -1.54 -1.82 -1.84
CA LEU A 318 -0.99 -2.85 -0.95
C LEU A 318 -0.13 -2.22 0.14
N ALA A 319 0.73 -1.25 -0.18
CA ALA A 319 1.52 -0.52 0.81
C ALA A 319 0.61 0.19 1.83
N SER A 320 -0.45 0.86 1.37
CA SER A 320 -1.45 1.47 2.27
C SER A 320 -2.11 0.42 3.17
N ALA A 321 -2.42 -0.76 2.62
CA ALA A 321 -3.00 -1.86 3.40
C ALA A 321 -2.05 -2.38 4.49
N VAL A 322 -0.73 -2.41 4.27
CA VAL A 322 0.24 -2.80 5.32
C VAL A 322 0.18 -1.83 6.49
N HIS A 323 0.17 -0.53 6.22
CA HIS A 323 0.11 0.48 7.28
C HIS A 323 -1.23 0.47 8.02
N GLU A 324 -2.34 0.33 7.29
CA GLU A 324 -3.68 0.23 7.89
C GLU A 324 -3.83 -1.00 8.79
N LEU A 325 -3.24 -2.13 8.40
CA LEU A 325 -3.30 -3.37 9.18
C LEU A 325 -2.64 -3.23 10.56
N VAL A 326 -1.47 -2.59 10.59
CA VAL A 326 -0.64 -2.40 11.80
C VAL A 326 -1.22 -1.30 12.71
N ASP A 327 -1.96 -0.35 12.16
CA ASP A 327 -2.57 0.72 12.94
C ASP A 327 -3.85 0.26 13.66
N GLU A 328 -3.74 -0.02 14.95
CA GLU A 328 -4.87 -0.43 15.81
C GLU A 328 -6.00 0.61 15.88
N SER A 329 -5.70 1.89 15.61
CA SER A 329 -6.70 2.96 15.64
C SER A 329 -7.42 3.18 14.31
N ALA A 330 -7.04 2.44 13.26
CA ALA A 330 -7.81 2.36 12.02
C ALA A 330 -9.14 1.60 12.26
N LYS A 331 -10.16 1.89 11.44
CA LYS A 331 -11.48 1.24 11.53
C LYS A 331 -11.34 -0.27 11.36
N SER A 332 -12.00 -1.05 12.23
CA SER A 332 -11.91 -2.52 12.22
C SER A 332 -12.23 -3.14 10.87
N GLU A 333 -13.26 -2.64 10.18
CA GLU A 333 -13.68 -3.10 8.85
C GLU A 333 -12.60 -2.90 7.78
N ASP A 334 -11.89 -1.78 7.86
CA ASP A 334 -10.79 -1.46 6.95
C ASP A 334 -9.55 -2.29 7.24
N ARG A 335 -9.26 -2.53 8.52
CA ARG A 335 -8.18 -3.44 8.94
C ARG A 335 -8.45 -4.86 8.41
N ILE A 336 -9.67 -5.37 8.57
CA ILE A 336 -10.08 -6.69 8.04
C ILE A 336 -9.95 -6.72 6.51
N SER A 337 -10.38 -5.66 5.83
CA SER A 337 -10.23 -5.54 4.38
C SER A 337 -8.76 -5.50 3.94
N ALA A 338 -7.90 -4.78 4.68
CA ALA A 338 -6.46 -4.72 4.44
C ALA A 338 -5.79 -6.08 4.64
N LYS A 339 -6.15 -6.80 5.72
CA LYS A 339 -5.71 -8.18 5.98
C LYS A 339 -6.00 -9.09 4.78
N GLN A 340 -7.23 -9.11 4.29
CA GLN A 340 -7.57 -10.02 3.19
C GLN A 340 -6.93 -9.62 1.86
N LYS A 341 -6.77 -8.32 1.58
CA LYS A 341 -6.01 -7.85 0.40
C LYS A 341 -4.55 -8.32 0.44
N LEU A 342 -3.91 -8.23 1.60
CA LEU A 342 -2.52 -8.66 1.77
C LEU A 342 -2.38 -10.19 1.68
N LYS A 343 -3.32 -10.95 2.25
CA LYS A 343 -3.36 -12.41 2.07
C LYS A 343 -3.53 -12.80 0.60
N GLY A 344 -4.47 -12.15 -0.11
CA GLY A 344 -4.65 -12.38 -1.55
C GLY A 344 -3.39 -12.10 -2.36
N PHE A 345 -2.67 -11.03 -2.01
CA PHE A 345 -1.35 -10.75 -2.59
C PHE A 345 -0.33 -11.85 -2.28
N LEU A 346 -0.21 -12.30 -1.04
CA LEU A 346 0.70 -13.39 -0.68
C LEU A 346 0.40 -14.69 -1.44
N PHE A 347 -0.87 -15.06 -1.60
CA PHE A 347 -1.26 -16.22 -2.42
C PHE A 347 -0.83 -16.05 -3.88
N SER A 348 -0.95 -14.84 -4.44
CA SER A 348 -0.52 -14.58 -5.82
C SER A 348 0.99 -14.66 -6.06
N ILE A 349 1.80 -14.53 -5.01
CA ILE A 349 3.27 -14.58 -5.10
C ILE A 349 3.87 -15.82 -4.43
N GLY A 350 3.06 -16.70 -3.82
CA GLY A 350 3.51 -17.83 -3.00
C GLY A 350 4.53 -18.72 -3.71
N GLY A 351 4.27 -19.10 -4.96
CA GLY A 351 5.19 -19.91 -5.76
C GLY A 351 6.48 -19.17 -6.20
N LYS A 352 6.56 -17.85 -6.04
CA LYS A 352 7.76 -17.03 -6.35
C LYS A 352 8.67 -16.83 -5.14
N ILE A 353 8.10 -16.71 -3.93
CA ILE A 353 8.85 -16.45 -2.68
C ILE A 353 9.11 -17.71 -1.85
N GLY A 354 8.48 -18.83 -2.21
CA GLY A 354 8.56 -20.12 -1.52
C GLY A 354 7.57 -20.21 -0.35
N ASP A 355 6.94 -21.39 -0.22
CA ASP A 355 5.81 -21.62 0.69
C ASP A 355 6.15 -21.33 2.17
N ALA A 356 7.38 -21.60 2.61
CA ALA A 356 7.81 -21.36 3.98
C ALA A 356 7.86 -19.85 4.30
N ALA A 357 8.33 -19.01 3.38
CA ALA A 357 8.37 -17.57 3.57
C ALA A 357 6.96 -16.96 3.50
N ALA A 358 6.13 -17.44 2.57
CA ALA A 358 4.73 -17.06 2.46
C ALA A 358 3.95 -17.39 3.76
N GLY A 359 4.14 -18.58 4.32
CA GLY A 359 3.48 -19.02 5.56
C GLY A 359 3.83 -18.19 6.79
N VAL A 360 5.10 -17.77 6.93
CA VAL A 360 5.53 -16.87 8.02
C VAL A 360 4.84 -15.50 7.92
N LEU A 361 4.77 -14.93 6.71
CA LEU A 361 4.15 -13.63 6.48
C LEU A 361 2.62 -13.69 6.63
N GLN A 362 1.99 -14.79 6.21
CA GLN A 362 0.57 -15.04 6.42
C GLN A 362 0.23 -15.14 7.91
N SER A 363 1.03 -15.89 8.67
CA SER A 363 0.88 -16.00 10.13
C SER A 363 1.02 -14.63 10.81
N TYR A 364 1.97 -13.81 10.36
CA TYR A 364 2.13 -12.44 10.84
C TYR A 364 0.89 -11.58 10.57
N ILE A 365 0.34 -11.61 9.35
CA ILE A 365 -0.87 -10.86 8.99
C ILE A 365 -2.06 -11.28 9.85
N GLU A 366 -2.19 -12.57 10.15
CA GLU A 366 -3.25 -13.10 11.01
C GLU A 366 -3.13 -12.64 12.46
N GLN A 367 -1.91 -12.58 13.00
CA GLN A 367 -1.67 -12.10 14.36
C GLN A 367 -2.02 -10.62 14.56
N GLN A 368 -1.94 -9.78 13.52
CA GLN A 368 -2.23 -8.34 13.63
C GLN A 368 -3.71 -8.05 13.90
N ILE A 369 -4.60 -8.93 13.46
CA ILE A 369 -6.04 -8.86 13.75
C ILE A 369 -6.38 -10.17 14.45
N GLY A 370 -5.94 -10.28 15.71
CA GLY A 370 -6.31 -11.40 16.57
C GLY A 370 -7.82 -11.56 16.59
N LEU A 371 -8.30 -12.68 16.04
CA LEU A 371 -9.72 -12.97 15.87
C LEU A 371 -10.07 -14.37 16.38
#